data_AF-A0A1K2FEW3-F1
#
_entry.id   AF-A0A1K2FEW3-F1
#
_cell.length_a   1.000
_cell.length_b   1.000
_cell.length_c   1.000
_cell.angle_alpha   90.00
_cell.angle_beta   90.00
_cell.angle_gamma   90.00
#
_symmetry.space_group_name_H-M   'P 1'
#
loop_
_entity.id
_entity.type
_entity.pdbx_description
1 polymer ?
#
loop_
_entity_poly.entity_id
_entity_poly.type
_entity_poly.pdbx_seq_one_letter_code
_entity_poly.pdbx_strand_id
1 'polypeptide(L)'
;MEPAADMRSKDPAGLTQELWGLLALYQALRSVMVTAMETRYCTDPDRASFIIALEAARDTVAIIAGPKAAHSPGTQADLVGHIGTRLLHTMLPKRRPRTSARVAKRGISRYHTWNQDHRPRDSSPITAIDITIRAPTLPTSLDPARKPSSSWEQLCQIFTARANQPMHARDLADHMGLTVPRARKNLTSQLCLWTRHSLLTRTAPNTYKITLPDTLTPSPGP
;
A
#
# COMPACT_ATOMS: atom_id res chain seq x y z
N MET A 1 -5.56 32.24 0.23
CA MET A 1 -4.52 31.87 1.20
C MET A 1 -5.21 31.00 2.22
N GLU A 2 -5.23 29.69 1.97
CA GLU A 2 -5.84 28.71 2.89
C GLU A 2 -5.03 28.70 4.19
N PRO A 3 -5.67 28.66 5.37
CA PRO A 3 -4.92 28.50 6.61
C PRO A 3 -4.27 27.12 6.58
N ALA A 4 -2.94 27.07 6.69
CA ALA A 4 -2.28 25.84 7.13
C ALA A 4 -2.98 25.43 8.42
N ALA A 5 -3.52 24.21 8.47
CA ALA A 5 -4.17 23.69 9.66
C ALA A 5 -3.15 23.67 10.79
N ASP A 6 -3.18 24.70 11.63
CA ASP A 6 -2.33 24.83 12.80
C ASP A 6 -2.78 23.72 13.76
N MET A 7 -1.89 22.75 13.99
CA MET A 7 -2.18 21.62 14.86
C MET A 7 -2.31 22.15 16.28
N ARG A 8 -3.35 21.70 16.99
CA ARG A 8 -3.75 22.30 18.28
C ARG A 8 -2.81 21.84 19.39
N SER A 9 -2.36 20.58 19.35
CA SER A 9 -1.39 20.02 20.28
C SER A 9 0.03 20.55 20.00
N LYS A 10 0.79 20.75 21.07
CA LYS A 10 2.21 21.15 21.05
C LYS A 10 3.12 20.04 21.57
N ASP A 11 2.61 18.81 21.67
CA ASP A 11 3.34 17.65 22.18
C ASP A 11 3.38 16.52 21.13
N PRO A 12 4.44 15.69 21.08
CA PRO A 12 4.60 14.69 20.00
C PRO A 12 3.46 13.66 19.92
N ALA A 13 2.85 13.30 21.05
CA ALA A 13 1.78 12.31 21.09
C ALA A 13 0.47 12.90 20.54
N GLY A 14 0.10 14.10 20.99
CA GLY A 14 -1.08 14.81 20.49
C GLY A 14 -0.96 15.20 19.01
N LEU A 15 0.23 15.58 18.55
CA LEU A 15 0.48 15.79 17.12
C LEU A 15 0.26 14.50 16.32
N THR A 16 0.76 13.37 16.82
CA THR A 16 0.56 12.07 16.17
C THR A 16 -0.93 11.74 16.09
N GLN A 17 -1.67 11.92 17.18
CA GLN A 17 -3.11 11.70 17.22
C GLN A 17 -3.87 12.60 16.23
N GLU A 18 -3.58 13.90 16.18
CA GLU A 18 -4.23 14.82 15.26
C GLU A 18 -3.95 14.47 13.79
N LEU A 19 -2.71 14.11 13.46
CA LEU A 19 -2.34 13.66 12.12
C LEU A 19 -3.11 12.39 11.71
N TRP A 20 -3.15 11.39 12.60
CA TRP A 20 -3.91 10.17 12.36
C TRP A 20 -5.41 10.43 12.25
N GLY A 21 -5.95 11.35 13.06
CA GLY A 21 -7.34 11.76 13.00
C GLY A 21 -7.71 12.40 11.66
N LEU A 22 -6.88 13.32 11.17
CA LEU A 22 -7.08 13.96 9.85
C LEU A 22 -6.97 12.93 8.72
N LEU A 23 -5.99 12.03 8.79
CA LEU A 23 -5.82 10.99 7.79
C LEU A 23 -7.00 10.00 7.80
N ALA A 24 -7.44 9.57 8.98
CA ALA A 24 -8.60 8.70 9.13
C ALA A 24 -9.87 9.35 8.58
N LEU A 25 -10.11 10.64 8.90
CA LEU A 25 -11.26 11.39 8.37
C LEU A 25 -11.20 11.49 6.85
N TYR A 26 -10.03 11.83 6.29
CA TYR A 26 -9.84 11.91 4.85
C TYR A 26 -10.15 10.57 4.17
N GLN A 27 -9.62 9.47 4.72
CA GLN A 27 -9.83 8.13 4.17
C GLN A 27 -11.29 7.70 4.30
N ALA A 28 -11.94 7.96 5.43
CA ALA A 28 -13.35 7.65 5.63
C ALA A 28 -14.26 8.38 4.63
N LEU A 29 -14.04 9.69 4.43
CA LEU A 29 -14.77 10.46 3.43
C LEU A 29 -14.52 9.95 2.02
N ARG A 30 -13.27 9.60 1.69
CA ARG A 30 -12.94 9.02 0.37
C ARG A 30 -13.62 7.69 0.14
N SER A 31 -13.67 6.81 1.13
CA SER A 31 -14.39 5.54 1.03
C SER A 31 -15.88 5.77 0.80
N VAL A 32 -16.53 6.65 1.57
CA VAL A 32 -17.95 6.98 1.37
C VAL A 32 -18.21 7.56 -0.02
N MET A 33 -17.35 8.45 -0.50
CA MET A 33 -17.47 9.01 -1.85
C MET A 33 -17.43 7.91 -2.92
N VAL A 34 -16.50 6.95 -2.82
CA VAL A 34 -16.39 5.83 -3.76
C VAL A 34 -17.62 4.93 -3.67
N THR A 35 -17.98 4.47 -2.47
CA THR A 35 -19.16 3.62 -2.24
C THR A 35 -20.43 4.26 -2.78
N ALA A 36 -20.62 5.56 -2.56
CA ALA A 36 -21.78 6.29 -3.08
C ALA A 36 -21.82 6.29 -4.62
N MET A 37 -20.70 6.55 -5.29
CA MET A 37 -20.66 6.58 -6.76
C MET A 37 -20.83 5.19 -7.38
N GLU A 38 -20.30 4.16 -6.73
CA GLU A 38 -20.45 2.76 -7.17
C GLU A 38 -21.91 2.26 -7.11
N THR A 39 -22.78 2.91 -6.33
CA THR A 39 -24.22 2.56 -6.34
C THR A 39 -24.95 2.92 -7.63
N ARG A 40 -24.37 3.79 -8.46
CA ARG A 40 -24.93 4.16 -9.77
C ARG A 40 -24.05 3.64 -10.90
N TYR A 41 -24.64 2.80 -11.75
CA TYR A 41 -24.00 2.34 -12.98
C TYR A 41 -23.47 3.51 -13.82
N CYS A 42 -22.27 3.33 -14.37
CA CYS A 42 -21.61 4.27 -15.28
C CYS A 42 -21.33 5.67 -14.68
N THR A 43 -21.26 5.79 -13.35
CA THR A 43 -20.91 7.05 -12.68
C THR A 43 -19.41 7.11 -12.39
N ASP A 44 -18.75 8.13 -12.92
CA ASP A 44 -17.33 8.36 -12.70
C ASP A 44 -17.08 8.84 -11.25
N PRO A 45 -16.28 8.12 -10.43
CA PRO A 45 -16.01 8.48 -9.05
C PRO A 45 -15.30 9.83 -8.90
N ASP A 46 -14.62 10.34 -9.94
CA ASP A 46 -13.98 11.66 -9.93
C ASP A 46 -14.99 12.82 -9.90
N ARG A 47 -16.28 12.53 -10.07
CA ARG A 47 -17.37 13.52 -9.98
C ARG A 47 -17.81 13.80 -8.54
N ALA A 48 -17.39 12.99 -7.57
CA ALA A 48 -17.67 13.23 -6.17
C ALA A 48 -16.83 14.41 -5.65
N SER A 49 -17.50 15.44 -5.11
CA SER A 49 -16.82 16.60 -4.51
C SER A 49 -16.46 16.33 -3.06
N PHE A 50 -15.17 16.48 -2.71
CA PHE A 50 -14.69 16.34 -1.33
C PHE A 50 -15.28 17.40 -0.40
N ILE A 51 -15.46 18.63 -0.89
CA ILE A 51 -16.03 19.73 -0.10
C ILE A 51 -17.47 19.40 0.30
N ILE A 52 -18.26 18.91 -0.65
CA ILE A 52 -19.65 18.52 -0.40
C ILE A 52 -19.72 17.34 0.58
N ALA A 53 -18.83 16.34 0.43
CA ALA A 53 -18.76 15.23 1.36
C ALA A 53 -18.46 15.71 2.79
N LEU A 54 -17.50 16.62 2.94
CA LEU A 54 -17.11 17.19 4.22
C LEU A 54 -18.23 18.04 4.86
N GLU A 55 -18.91 18.86 4.06
CA GLU A 55 -20.09 19.63 4.51
C GLU A 55 -21.21 18.70 4.98
N ALA A 56 -21.56 17.69 4.19
CA ALA A 56 -22.58 16.71 4.56
C ALA A 56 -22.20 15.91 5.83
N ALA A 57 -20.91 15.61 6.01
CA ALA A 57 -20.43 14.96 7.23
C ALA A 57 -20.55 15.89 8.46
N ARG A 58 -20.23 17.17 8.32
CA ARG A 58 -20.44 18.17 9.39
C ARG A 58 -21.91 18.31 9.75
N ASP A 59 -22.79 18.36 8.75
CA ASP A 59 -24.24 18.40 8.96
C ASP A 59 -24.72 17.16 9.70
N THR A 60 -24.19 15.98 9.37
CA THR A 60 -24.52 14.71 10.06
C THR A 60 -24.13 14.77 11.54
N VAL A 61 -22.94 15.29 11.87
CA VAL A 61 -22.51 15.48 13.27
C VAL A 61 -23.41 16.48 13.99
N ALA A 62 -23.79 17.58 13.34
CA ALA A 62 -24.70 18.57 13.92
C ALA A 62 -26.10 17.99 14.20
N ILE A 63 -26.61 17.16 13.29
CA ILE A 63 -27.90 16.45 13.44
C ILE A 63 -27.84 15.46 14.61
N ILE A 64 -26.75 14.69 14.73
CA ILE A 64 -26.57 13.70 15.81
C ILE A 64 -26.36 14.38 17.18
N ALA A 65 -25.72 15.56 17.21
CA ALA A 65 -25.49 16.33 18.44
C ALA A 65 -26.74 17.05 18.97
N GLY A 66 -27.83 17.10 18.21
CA GLY A 66 -29.12 17.65 18.65
C GLY A 66 -29.95 16.66 19.50
N PRO A 67 -31.03 17.12 20.16
CA PRO A 67 -31.90 16.25 20.94
C PRO A 67 -32.75 15.36 20.00
N LYS A 68 -32.28 14.13 19.79
CA LYS A 68 -32.99 12.93 19.31
C LYS A 68 -33.13 12.72 17.79
N ALA A 69 -32.50 11.66 17.30
CA ALA A 69 -33.21 10.50 16.73
C ALA A 69 -32.39 9.24 17.03
N ALA A 70 -32.93 8.38 17.89
CA ALA A 70 -32.36 7.07 18.17
C ALA A 70 -32.19 6.30 16.86
N HIS A 71 -30.98 5.78 16.62
CA HIS A 71 -30.79 4.74 15.61
C HIS A 71 -31.70 3.57 16.02
N SER A 72 -32.69 3.25 15.19
CA SER A 72 -33.53 2.09 15.41
C SER A 72 -32.66 0.84 15.21
N PRO A 73 -32.46 -0.01 16.24
CA PRO A 73 -31.63 -1.20 16.13
C PRO A 73 -32.37 -2.22 15.25
N GLY A 74 -32.14 -2.16 13.94
CA GLY A 74 -32.82 -3.01 12.95
C GLY A 74 -32.77 -2.48 11.52
N THR A 75 -32.44 -1.20 11.31
CA THR A 75 -32.21 -0.68 9.96
C THR A 75 -30.80 -1.09 9.52
N GLN A 76 -30.71 -1.95 8.50
CA GLN A 76 -29.46 -2.24 7.80
C GLN A 76 -28.74 -0.91 7.51
N ALA A 77 -27.48 -0.79 7.91
CA ALA A 77 -26.71 0.43 7.71
C ALA A 77 -26.74 0.80 6.22
N ASP A 78 -27.42 1.89 5.89
CA ASP A 78 -27.39 2.43 4.54
C ASP A 78 -25.94 2.82 4.23
N LEU A 79 -25.30 2.02 3.38
CA LEU A 79 -23.91 2.20 2.98
C LEU A 79 -23.66 3.55 2.29
N VAL A 80 -24.70 4.15 1.72
CA VAL A 80 -24.66 5.47 1.09
C VAL A 80 -24.93 6.56 2.12
N GLY A 81 -25.97 6.39 2.91
CA GLY A 81 -26.36 7.29 3.99
C GLY A 81 -26.63 8.72 3.52
N HIS A 82 -26.69 9.65 4.48
CA HIS A 82 -26.92 11.07 4.21
C HIS A 82 -25.83 11.69 3.31
N ILE A 83 -24.57 11.36 3.60
CA ILE A 83 -23.39 11.91 2.90
C ILE A 83 -23.40 11.48 1.42
N GLY A 84 -23.55 10.18 1.16
CA GLY A 84 -23.58 9.64 -0.19
C GLY A 84 -24.78 10.12 -0.99
N THR A 85 -25.95 10.24 -0.36
CA THR A 85 -27.16 10.78 -0.99
C THR A 85 -26.92 12.21 -1.49
N ARG A 86 -26.36 13.07 -0.62
CA ARG A 86 -26.04 14.46 -0.99
C ARG A 86 -25.03 14.54 -2.14
N LEU A 87 -24.01 13.68 -2.14
CA LEU A 87 -23.04 13.59 -3.23
C LEU A 87 -23.68 13.21 -4.57
N LEU A 88 -24.59 12.22 -4.56
CA LEU A 88 -25.29 11.78 -5.76
C LEU A 88 -26.24 12.84 -6.35
N HIS A 89 -26.75 13.75 -5.51
CA HIS A 89 -27.56 14.89 -5.95
C HIS A 89 -26.73 16.07 -6.48
N THR A 90 -25.45 16.17 -6.10
CA THR A 90 -24.60 17.34 -6.37
C THR A 90 -23.29 16.97 -7.06
N MET A 91 -23.36 15.99 -7.96
CA MET A 91 -22.20 15.53 -8.72
C MET A 91 -21.60 16.66 -9.56
N LEU A 92 -20.27 16.75 -9.56
CA LEU A 92 -19.53 17.69 -10.39
C LEU A 92 -19.77 17.40 -11.89
N PRO A 93 -19.57 18.40 -12.77
CA PRO A 93 -19.55 18.19 -14.21
C PRO A 93 -18.55 17.10 -14.59
N LYS A 94 -18.87 16.32 -15.63
CA LYS A 94 -17.98 15.28 -16.15
C LYS A 94 -16.62 15.90 -16.50
N ARG A 95 -15.54 15.39 -15.90
CA ARG A 95 -14.18 15.83 -16.22
C ARG A 95 -13.78 15.33 -17.60
N ARG A 96 -13.07 16.17 -18.36
CA ARG A 96 -12.49 15.77 -19.64
C ARG A 96 -11.22 14.97 -19.38
N PRO A 97 -11.13 13.70 -19.79
CA PRO A 97 -9.93 12.92 -19.57
C PRO A 97 -8.81 13.46 -20.46
N ARG A 98 -7.68 13.80 -19.84
CA ARG A 98 -6.52 14.42 -20.49
C ARG A 98 -5.24 13.77 -20.00
N THR A 99 -4.28 13.64 -20.90
CA THR A 99 -2.92 13.18 -20.56
C THR A 99 -1.90 14.23 -21.00
N SER A 100 -0.86 14.39 -20.19
CA SER A 100 0.33 15.16 -20.53
C SER A 100 1.52 14.60 -19.76
N ALA A 101 2.71 14.77 -20.29
CA ALA A 101 3.96 14.44 -19.61
C ALA A 101 4.09 15.30 -18.35
N ARG A 102 4.54 14.69 -17.24
CA ARG A 102 4.79 15.43 -16.01
C ARG A 102 6.19 16.03 -16.07
N VAL A 103 6.26 17.33 -16.34
CA VAL A 103 7.53 18.08 -16.39
C VAL A 103 7.66 18.94 -15.14
N ALA A 104 8.77 18.80 -14.44
CA ALA A 104 9.09 19.68 -13.32
C ALA A 104 9.35 21.10 -13.84
N LYS A 105 8.62 22.09 -13.32
CA LYS A 105 8.73 23.49 -13.77
C LYS A 105 10.10 24.13 -13.44
N ARG A 106 10.84 23.58 -12.48
CA ARG A 106 12.20 24.02 -12.10
C ARG A 106 13.14 22.83 -11.90
N GLY A 107 14.28 22.88 -12.56
CA GLY A 107 15.28 21.81 -12.59
C GLY A 107 16.30 21.82 -11.47
N ILE A 108 15.83 21.81 -10.23
CA ILE A 108 16.73 21.75 -9.06
C ILE A 108 17.15 20.31 -8.76
N SER A 109 16.44 19.32 -9.33
CA SER A 109 16.76 17.91 -9.20
C SER A 109 17.83 17.48 -10.21
N ARG A 110 18.80 16.68 -9.75
CA ARG A 110 19.78 15.96 -10.60
C ARG A 110 19.13 15.10 -11.70
N TYR A 111 17.83 14.81 -11.56
CA TYR A 111 17.02 14.01 -12.49
C TYR A 111 16.04 14.86 -13.32
N HIS A 112 16.22 16.18 -13.39
CA HIS A 112 15.32 17.08 -14.13
C HIS A 112 15.22 16.77 -15.64
N THR A 113 16.20 16.08 -16.21
CA THR A 113 16.25 15.74 -17.63
C THR A 113 15.50 14.45 -17.99
N TRP A 114 14.85 13.77 -17.03
CA TRP A 114 14.07 12.57 -17.35
C TRP A 114 12.84 12.92 -18.19
N ASN A 115 12.99 12.81 -19.52
CA ASN A 115 11.97 13.09 -20.53
C ASN A 115 11.66 11.84 -21.38
N GLN A 116 11.85 10.64 -20.83
CA GLN A 116 11.47 9.38 -21.49
C GLN A 116 10.00 9.02 -21.27
N ASP A 117 9.18 9.95 -20.76
CA ASP A 117 7.75 9.75 -20.71
C ASP A 117 7.23 9.80 -22.16
N HIS A 118 6.70 8.69 -22.68
CA HIS A 118 6.10 8.60 -24.03
C HIS A 118 4.79 9.42 -24.15
N ARG A 119 4.46 10.21 -23.12
CA ARG A 119 3.26 11.05 -23.08
C ARG A 119 3.45 12.36 -23.84
N PRO A 120 2.38 12.90 -24.44
CA PRO A 120 2.40 14.21 -25.08
C PRO A 120 2.82 15.32 -24.12
N ARG A 121 3.58 16.32 -24.57
CA ARG A 121 3.94 17.48 -23.72
C ARG A 121 2.75 18.39 -23.45
N ASP A 122 1.89 18.57 -24.45
CA ASP A 122 0.68 19.36 -24.34
C ASP A 122 -0.49 18.52 -23.81
N SER A 123 -1.54 19.22 -23.34
CA SER A 123 -2.74 18.56 -22.82
C SER A 123 -3.52 17.91 -23.96
N SER A 124 -3.38 16.60 -24.12
CA SER A 124 -4.07 15.82 -25.15
C SER A 124 -5.33 15.16 -24.58
N PRO A 125 -6.49 15.24 -25.27
CA PRO A 125 -7.70 14.56 -24.86
C PRO A 125 -7.54 13.05 -25.01
N ILE A 126 -8.03 12.30 -24.03
CA ILE A 126 -8.13 10.83 -24.10
C ILE A 126 -9.47 10.49 -24.75
N THR A 127 -9.43 9.87 -25.93
CA THR A 127 -10.63 9.49 -26.69
C THR A 127 -11.10 8.07 -26.38
N ALA A 128 -10.17 7.17 -26.07
CA ALA A 128 -10.44 5.79 -25.68
C ALA A 128 -9.37 5.29 -24.70
N ILE A 129 -9.75 4.34 -23.85
CA ILE A 129 -8.85 3.61 -22.95
C ILE A 129 -9.09 2.13 -23.22
N ASP A 130 -8.05 1.40 -23.59
CA ASP A 130 -8.08 -0.05 -23.67
C ASP A 130 -7.45 -0.63 -22.39
N ILE A 131 -8.17 -1.50 -21.69
CA ILE A 131 -7.76 -2.07 -20.41
C ILE A 131 -7.66 -3.58 -20.61
N THR A 132 -6.43 -4.08 -20.72
CA THR A 132 -6.17 -5.52 -20.73
C THR A 132 -5.97 -6.01 -19.30
N ILE A 133 -6.99 -6.68 -18.73
CA ILE A 133 -6.86 -7.36 -17.44
C ILE A 133 -6.04 -8.63 -17.66
N ARG A 134 -4.85 -8.69 -17.06
CA ARG A 134 -4.03 -9.89 -17.05
C ARG A 134 -4.27 -10.65 -15.75
N ALA A 135 -4.66 -11.91 -15.86
CA ALA A 135 -4.68 -12.78 -14.69
C ALA A 135 -3.25 -12.86 -14.11
N PRO A 136 -3.08 -12.75 -12.79
CA PRO A 136 -1.78 -13.02 -12.19
C PRO A 136 -1.41 -14.45 -12.52
N THR A 137 -0.28 -14.66 -13.20
CA THR A 137 0.32 -15.99 -13.30
C THR A 137 0.69 -16.42 -11.89
N LEU A 138 -0.13 -17.27 -11.26
CA LEU A 138 0.30 -17.96 -10.05
C LEU A 138 1.61 -18.68 -10.40
N PRO A 139 2.67 -18.54 -9.59
CA PRO A 139 3.85 -19.36 -9.78
C PRO A 139 3.41 -20.81 -9.62
N THR A 140 3.30 -21.55 -10.72
CA THR A 140 3.20 -23.01 -10.66
C THR A 140 4.45 -23.48 -9.95
N SER A 141 4.27 -24.09 -8.77
CA SER A 141 5.32 -24.56 -7.84
C SER A 141 6.34 -25.54 -8.45
N LEU A 142 6.23 -25.86 -9.74
CA LEU A 142 6.87 -26.97 -10.41
C LEU A 142 7.45 -26.58 -11.78
N ASP A 143 7.94 -25.35 -11.95
CA ASP A 143 8.79 -25.04 -13.09
C ASP A 143 10.28 -25.21 -12.68
N PRO A 144 10.88 -26.41 -12.84
CA PRO A 144 12.26 -26.67 -12.45
C PRO A 144 13.29 -25.83 -13.24
N ALA A 145 12.86 -25.16 -14.32
CA ALA A 145 13.69 -24.27 -15.12
C ALA A 145 13.64 -22.81 -14.67
N ARG A 146 12.75 -22.44 -13.74
CA ARG A 146 12.62 -21.06 -13.26
C ARG A 146 13.84 -20.69 -12.41
N LYS A 147 14.73 -19.88 -12.99
CA LYS A 147 15.81 -19.25 -12.22
C LYS A 147 15.18 -18.43 -11.09
N PRO A 148 15.53 -18.68 -9.82
CA PRO A 148 15.02 -17.90 -8.70
C PRO A 148 15.35 -16.43 -8.91
N SER A 149 14.32 -15.59 -8.79
CA SER A 149 14.35 -14.19 -9.22
C SER A 149 15.01 -13.28 -8.19
N SER A 150 15.09 -13.73 -6.94
CA SER A 150 15.78 -13.03 -5.85
C SER A 150 16.76 -13.93 -5.10
N SER A 151 17.79 -13.31 -4.53
CA SER A 151 18.75 -13.98 -3.64
C SER A 151 18.09 -14.65 -2.44
N TRP A 152 16.93 -14.15 -2.00
CA TRP A 152 16.14 -14.77 -0.92
C TRP A 152 15.47 -16.08 -1.39
N GLU A 153 14.90 -16.09 -2.60
CA GLU A 153 14.28 -17.30 -3.16
C GLU A 153 15.31 -18.42 -3.36
N GLN A 154 16.51 -18.08 -3.85
CA GLN A 154 17.66 -19.01 -3.94
C GLN A 154 18.01 -19.62 -2.60
N LEU A 155 18.11 -18.77 -1.57
CA LEU A 155 18.45 -19.20 -0.22
C LEU A 155 17.36 -20.11 0.36
N CYS A 156 16.07 -19.76 0.18
CA CYS A 156 14.96 -20.60 0.60
C CYS A 156 15.01 -21.98 -0.06
N GLN A 157 15.24 -22.06 -1.36
CA GLN A 157 15.38 -23.34 -2.08
C GLN A 157 16.52 -24.20 -1.50
N ILE A 158 17.67 -23.60 -1.21
CA ILE A 158 18.82 -24.30 -0.61
C ILE A 158 18.47 -24.88 0.76
N PHE A 159 17.81 -24.09 1.62
CA PHE A 159 17.41 -24.56 2.95
C PHE A 159 16.29 -25.61 2.87
N THR A 160 15.32 -25.47 1.96
CA THR A 160 14.28 -26.48 1.74
C THR A 160 14.87 -27.81 1.29
N ALA A 161 15.81 -27.79 0.35
CA ALA A 161 16.51 -28.99 -0.13
C ALA A 161 17.33 -29.70 0.97
N ARG A 162 17.67 -28.98 2.04
CA ARG A 162 18.50 -29.46 3.16
C ARG A 162 17.74 -29.53 4.48
N ALA A 163 16.41 -29.60 4.44
CA ALA A 163 15.54 -29.70 5.63
C ALA A 163 15.85 -28.65 6.72
N ASN A 164 16.16 -27.41 6.30
CA ASN A 164 16.53 -26.28 7.15
C ASN A 164 17.72 -26.52 8.11
N GLN A 165 18.69 -27.34 7.71
CA GLN A 165 19.94 -27.50 8.48
C GLN A 165 20.72 -26.16 8.55
N PRO A 166 21.39 -25.85 9.69
CA PRO A 166 22.21 -24.65 9.79
C PRO A 166 23.37 -24.67 8.79
N MET A 167 23.54 -23.58 8.04
CA MET A 167 24.56 -23.48 6.99
C MET A 167 25.46 -22.25 7.18
N HIS A 168 26.76 -22.45 6.92
CA HIS A 168 27.73 -21.36 6.99
C HIS A 168 27.58 -20.42 5.77
N ALA A 169 27.81 -19.13 5.96
CA ALA A 169 27.68 -18.11 4.90
C ALA A 169 28.54 -18.40 3.66
N ARG A 170 29.72 -18.99 3.87
CA ARG A 170 30.61 -19.42 2.78
C ARG A 170 29.96 -20.53 1.94
N ASP A 171 29.35 -21.51 2.61
CA ASP A 171 28.76 -22.66 1.94
C ASP A 171 27.50 -22.19 1.20
N LEU A 172 26.71 -21.27 1.78
CA LEU A 172 25.58 -20.63 1.09
C LEU A 172 26.03 -19.89 -0.18
N ALA A 173 27.13 -19.14 -0.12
CA ALA A 173 27.67 -18.46 -1.29
C ALA A 173 28.08 -19.44 -2.40
N ASP A 174 28.68 -20.57 -2.02
CA ASP A 174 29.09 -21.62 -2.96
C ASP A 174 27.89 -22.31 -3.61
N HIS A 175 26.83 -22.59 -2.86
CA HIS A 175 25.58 -23.14 -3.40
C HIS A 175 24.85 -22.18 -4.35
N MET A 176 25.00 -20.87 -4.13
CA MET A 176 24.45 -19.84 -5.00
C MET A 176 25.38 -19.53 -6.21
N GLY A 177 26.52 -20.23 -6.35
CA GLY A 177 27.49 -20.00 -7.43
C GLY A 177 28.19 -18.64 -7.35
N LEU A 178 28.24 -18.01 -6.17
CA LEU A 178 28.84 -16.69 -5.97
C LEU A 178 30.36 -16.83 -5.81
N THR A 179 31.06 -16.86 -6.94
CA THR A 179 32.53 -16.97 -7.01
C THR A 179 33.24 -15.63 -6.79
N VAL A 180 32.58 -14.52 -7.11
CA VAL A 180 33.19 -13.17 -7.05
C VAL A 180 33.26 -12.66 -5.59
N PRO A 181 34.41 -12.15 -5.10
CA PRO A 181 34.57 -11.68 -3.72
C PRO A 181 33.56 -10.58 -3.31
N ARG A 182 33.24 -9.67 -4.23
CA ARG A 182 32.23 -8.62 -4.01
C ARG A 182 30.83 -9.19 -3.80
N ALA A 183 30.47 -10.23 -4.56
CA ALA A 183 29.17 -10.89 -4.44
C ALA A 183 29.03 -11.62 -3.10
N ARG A 184 30.11 -12.27 -2.63
CA ARG A 184 30.17 -12.89 -1.30
C ARG A 184 29.95 -11.87 -0.17
N LYS A 185 30.63 -10.71 -0.23
CA LYS A 185 30.43 -9.61 0.74
C LYS A 185 29.00 -9.07 0.75
N ASN A 186 28.41 -8.93 -0.44
CA ASN A 186 27.01 -8.51 -0.57
C ASN A 186 26.07 -9.53 0.06
N LEU A 187 26.28 -10.83 -0.18
CA LEU A 187 25.49 -11.88 0.46
C LEU A 187 25.62 -11.85 1.99
N THR A 188 26.83 -11.70 2.53
CA THR A 188 27.01 -11.59 4.00
C THR A 188 26.22 -10.40 4.57
N SER A 189 26.21 -9.27 3.86
CA SER A 189 25.42 -8.09 4.26
C SER A 189 23.91 -8.36 4.21
N GLN A 190 23.44 -9.10 3.19
CA GLN A 190 22.04 -9.52 3.08
C GLN A 190 21.64 -10.50 4.19
N LEU A 191 22.49 -11.48 4.52
CA LEU A 191 22.26 -12.41 5.63
C LEU A 191 22.12 -11.65 6.96
N CYS A 192 22.99 -10.69 7.23
CA CYS A 192 22.89 -9.81 8.41
C CYS A 192 21.60 -8.96 8.40
N LEU A 193 21.18 -8.47 7.24
CA LEU A 193 19.93 -7.74 7.11
C LEU A 193 18.72 -8.65 7.41
N TRP A 194 18.66 -9.84 6.82
CA TRP A 194 17.57 -10.80 7.05
C TRP A 194 17.51 -11.32 8.49
N THR A 195 18.65 -11.45 9.17
CA THR A 195 18.63 -11.73 10.62
C THR A 195 18.03 -10.59 11.45
N ARG A 196 18.22 -9.33 11.04
CA ARG A 196 17.60 -8.17 11.74
C ARG A 196 16.09 -8.11 11.52
N HIS A 197 15.61 -8.62 10.39
CA HIS A 197 14.18 -8.75 10.09
C HIS A 197 13.55 -10.06 10.58
N SER A 198 14.26 -10.83 11.42
CA SER A 198 13.79 -12.10 11.99
C SER A 198 13.48 -13.20 10.98
N LEU A 199 13.92 -13.05 9.72
CA LEU A 199 13.73 -14.07 8.67
C LEU A 199 14.70 -15.25 8.81
N LEU A 200 15.90 -14.97 9.33
CA LEU A 200 16.93 -15.97 9.63
C LEU A 200 17.31 -15.90 11.11
N THR A 201 17.69 -17.04 11.67
CA THR A 201 18.34 -17.10 12.98
C THR A 201 19.81 -17.45 12.82
N ARG A 202 20.68 -16.72 13.52
CA ARG A 202 22.12 -17.00 13.57
C ARG A 202 22.38 -18.01 14.69
N THR A 203 22.76 -19.23 14.34
CA THR A 203 22.99 -20.32 15.31
C THR A 203 24.43 -20.37 15.83
N ALA A 204 25.38 -19.91 15.03
CA ALA A 204 26.80 -19.83 15.36
C ALA A 204 27.45 -18.68 14.56
N PRO A 205 28.72 -18.31 14.81
CA PRO A 205 29.41 -17.31 13.98
C PRO A 205 29.30 -17.66 12.50
N ASN A 206 28.74 -16.75 11.69
CA ASN A 206 28.51 -16.91 10.26
C ASN A 206 27.67 -18.14 9.84
N THR A 207 26.88 -18.72 10.76
CA THR A 207 25.99 -19.86 10.46
C THR A 207 24.53 -19.46 10.66
N TYR A 208 23.71 -19.74 9.66
CA TYR A 208 22.32 -19.27 9.57
C TYR A 208 21.37 -20.44 9.30
N LYS A 209 20.13 -20.33 9.80
CA LYS A 209 19.00 -21.20 9.44
C LYS A 209 17.74 -20.34 9.24
N ILE A 210 16.76 -20.82 8.48
CA ILE A 210 15.47 -20.14 8.35
C ILE A 210 14.76 -20.18 9.69
N THR A 211 14.22 -19.02 10.10
CA THR A 211 13.30 -18.95 11.24
C THR A 211 11.99 -19.61 10.83
N LEU A 212 11.79 -20.87 11.20
CA LEU A 212 10.45 -21.46 11.13
C LEU A 212 9.64 -20.88 12.31
N PRO A 213 8.35 -20.56 12.11
CA PRO A 213 7.47 -20.33 13.24
C PRO A 213 7.53 -21.59 14.11
N ASP A 214 7.81 -21.44 15.40
CA ASP A 214 7.67 -22.54 16.35
C ASP A 214 6.27 -23.10 16.16
N THR A 215 6.20 -24.35 15.67
CA THR A 215 4.98 -25.14 15.73
C THR A 215 4.51 -25.06 17.16
N LEU A 216 3.31 -24.51 17.36
CA LEU A 216 2.58 -24.43 18.62
C LEU A 216 2.91 -25.64 19.50
N THR A 217 3.90 -25.50 20.38
CA THR A 217 4.09 -26.44 21.47
C THR A 217 2.87 -26.23 22.33
N PRO A 218 1.93 -27.20 22.43
CA PRO A 218 0.83 -27.04 23.36
C PRO A 218 1.44 -26.81 24.73
N SER A 219 1.02 -25.72 25.38
CA SER A 219 1.39 -25.41 26.76
C SER A 219 1.24 -26.67 27.58
N PRO A 220 2.25 -27.10 28.35
CA PRO A 220 1.97 -28.03 29.42
C PRO A 220 1.01 -27.29 30.35
N GLY A 221 -0.14 -27.90 30.60
CA GLY A 221 -1.02 -27.46 31.67
C GLY A 221 -1.48 -28.69 32.45
N PRO A 222 -2.07 -28.48 33.63
CA PRO A 222 -1.87 -27.39 34.58
C PRO A 222 -0.57 -27.53 35.39
#